data_AF-A0A6J0MD37-F1
#
_entry.id   AF-A0A6J0MD37-F1
#
_cell.length_a   1.000
_cell.length_b   1.000
_cell.length_c   1.000
_cell.angle_alpha   90.00
_cell.angle_beta   90.00
_cell.angle_gamma   90.00
#
_symmetry.space_group_name_H-M   'P 1'
#
loop_
_entity.id
_entity.type
_entity.pdbx_description
1 polymer ?
#
loop_
_entity_poly.entity_id
_entity_poly.type
_entity_poly.pdbx_seq_one_letter_code
_entity_poly.pdbx_strand_id
1 'polypeptide(L)'
;MSPKTAKIRHRCVACYKMFNRRQHLVEHMKISHHSLHQPRCGVCFKHCKSFESVREHLNVPDHLFKGDCKSIFSERGCSLCLQIFDDATALAHHQNKCLLSPPLPLPLPLVNPTRTLGVVNSRLKAVAIDCEMVGGGDDGSIDLCASICLVDEDEHVIFSTHVQPQLPVTDYRHKVTGLTEEDLKNNGMRLQDVREKVLTILCGGHNDGVGRLLLVGHDLRHDMKCLKLQYPSHLLRDTAKYVPLMKTNLVSQSLKYLTRSYLGYKIQCGKHEPYEDCVSVMRLYKKMRDQEHGKAEKEEGDGLNSWKQSDLEKMKPEELYHNSTSEYRCWCLDRR
;
A
#
# COMPACT_ATOMS: atom_id res chain seq x y z
N MET A 1 0.19 28.47 52.17
CA MET A 1 0.54 27.82 50.89
C MET A 1 -0.75 27.39 50.21
N SER A 2 -1.15 28.06 49.12
CA SER A 2 -2.39 27.70 48.41
C SER A 2 -2.23 26.32 47.75
N PRO A 3 -3.24 25.43 47.83
CA PRO A 3 -3.16 24.11 47.22
C PRO A 3 -3.06 24.29 45.70
N LYS A 4 -1.99 23.76 45.10
CA LYS A 4 -1.86 23.68 43.63
C LYS A 4 -3.01 22.82 43.13
N THR A 5 -4.02 23.43 42.53
CA THR A 5 -5.07 22.72 41.80
C THR A 5 -4.40 21.84 40.74
N ALA A 6 -4.62 20.52 40.82
CA ALA A 6 -4.08 19.59 39.85
C ALA A 6 -4.60 19.99 38.46
N LYS A 7 -3.70 20.41 37.56
CA LYS A 7 -4.08 20.79 36.19
C LYS A 7 -4.65 19.56 35.50
N ILE A 8 -5.95 19.59 35.21
CA ILE A 8 -6.63 18.54 34.44
C ILE A 8 -5.91 18.42 33.10
N ARG A 9 -5.44 17.21 32.78
CA ARG A 9 -4.88 16.91 31.46
C ARG A 9 -5.91 16.14 30.65
N HIS A 10 -6.03 16.47 29.38
CA HIS A 10 -6.96 15.83 28.45
C HIS A 10 -6.21 14.80 27.59
N ARG A 11 -6.69 13.56 27.55
CA ARG A 11 -6.05 12.46 26.83
C ARG A 11 -6.80 12.16 25.53
N CYS A 12 -6.07 11.93 24.45
CA CYS A 12 -6.64 11.33 23.23
C CYS A 12 -6.86 9.83 23.45
N VAL A 13 -8.09 9.35 23.24
CA VAL A 13 -8.43 7.92 23.43
C VAL A 13 -7.82 7.01 22.37
N ALA A 14 -7.44 7.55 21.20
CA ALA A 14 -6.87 6.77 20.11
C ALA A 14 -5.35 6.62 20.23
N CYS A 15 -4.60 7.72 20.36
CA CYS A 15 -3.13 7.69 20.37
C CYS A 15 -2.48 7.97 21.74
N TYR A 16 -3.29 8.20 22.77
CA TYR A 16 -2.88 8.43 24.16
C TYR A 16 -2.03 9.69 24.43
N LYS A 17 -1.90 10.59 23.45
CA LYS A 17 -1.28 11.92 23.66
C LYS A 17 -2.04 12.71 24.73
N MET A 18 -1.29 13.42 25.58
CA MET A 18 -1.81 14.23 26.68
C MET A 18 -1.72 15.72 26.33
N PHE A 19 -2.78 16.46 26.62
CA PHE A 19 -2.90 17.89 26.33
C PHE A 19 -3.24 18.67 27.60
N ASN A 20 -2.65 19.85 27.75
CA ASN A 20 -2.92 20.73 28.90
C ASN A 20 -4.23 21.54 28.76
N ARG A 21 -4.81 21.58 27.55
CA ARG A 21 -6.03 22.33 27.24
C ARG A 21 -6.97 21.48 26.40
N ARG A 22 -8.28 21.55 26.66
CA ARG A 22 -9.32 20.82 25.92
C ARG A 22 -9.31 21.16 24.43
N GLN A 23 -9.17 22.44 24.10
CA GLN A 23 -9.07 22.94 22.72
C GLN A 23 -7.97 22.23 21.91
N HIS A 24 -6.80 22.02 22.52
CA HIS A 24 -5.68 21.36 21.81
C HIS A 24 -5.95 19.88 21.57
N LEU A 25 -6.72 19.21 22.44
CA LEU A 25 -7.18 17.84 22.19
C LEU A 25 -8.15 17.81 21.00
N VAL A 26 -9.11 18.74 20.94
CA VAL A 26 -10.05 18.83 19.81
C VAL A 26 -9.29 19.06 18.50
N GLU A 27 -8.38 20.04 18.48
CA GLU A 27 -7.59 20.33 17.27
C GLU A 27 -6.77 19.13 16.83
N HIS A 28 -6.14 18.43 17.79
CA HIS A 28 -5.45 17.17 17.52
C HIS A 28 -6.36 16.12 16.88
N MET A 29 -7.59 15.94 17.40
CA MET A 29 -8.54 14.97 16.83
C MET A 29 -8.97 15.33 15.41
N LYS A 30 -9.10 16.63 15.08
CA LYS A 30 -9.46 17.09 13.73
C LYS A 30 -8.38 16.78 12.70
N ILE A 31 -7.10 16.96 13.06
CA ILE A 31 -5.98 16.79 12.13
C ILE A 31 -5.40 15.36 12.09
N SER A 32 -5.72 14.52 13.08
CA SER A 32 -5.12 13.18 13.19
C SER A 32 -5.98 12.08 12.58
N HIS A 33 -7.22 12.40 12.19
CA HIS A 33 -8.12 11.52 11.44
C HIS A 33 -8.19 10.10 12.03
N HIS A 34 -8.33 10.05 13.36
CA HIS A 34 -8.28 8.79 14.09
C HIS A 34 -9.48 7.92 13.72
N SER A 35 -9.22 6.71 13.25
CA SER A 35 -10.28 5.79 12.84
C SER A 35 -9.89 4.35 13.17
N LEU A 36 -10.90 3.47 13.17
CA LEU A 36 -10.71 2.04 13.36
C LEU A 36 -9.79 1.41 12.30
N HIS A 37 -9.63 2.06 11.15
CA HIS A 37 -8.80 1.58 10.05
C HIS A 37 -7.31 1.92 10.20
N GLN A 38 -6.95 2.83 11.11
CA GLN A 38 -5.55 3.16 11.32
C GLN A 38 -4.78 1.99 11.94
N PRO A 39 -3.49 1.80 11.56
CA PRO A 39 -2.60 0.86 12.23
C PRO A 39 -2.61 1.08 13.73
N ARG A 40 -2.69 -0.01 14.51
CA ARG A 40 -2.67 0.08 15.97
C ARG A 40 -1.86 -1.05 16.58
N CYS A 41 -1.36 -0.80 17.78
CA CYS A 41 -0.69 -1.82 18.57
C CYS A 41 -1.69 -2.92 18.96
N GLY A 42 -1.35 -4.18 18.70
CA GLY A 42 -2.18 -5.33 19.11
C GLY A 42 -2.23 -5.58 20.63
N VAL A 43 -1.36 -4.92 21.41
CA VAL A 43 -1.29 -5.06 22.87
C VAL A 43 -2.06 -3.95 23.58
N CYS A 44 -1.68 -2.70 23.33
CA CYS A 44 -2.27 -1.54 24.04
C CYS A 44 -3.32 -0.79 23.22
N PHE A 45 -3.60 -1.20 21.97
CA PHE A 45 -4.56 -0.56 21.06
C PHE A 45 -4.28 0.92 20.70
N LYS A 46 -3.08 1.42 21.01
CA LYS A 46 -2.64 2.74 20.57
C LYS A 46 -2.63 2.82 19.05
N HIS A 47 -3.34 3.81 18.51
CA HIS A 47 -3.35 4.13 17.09
C HIS A 47 -2.05 4.81 16.69
N CYS A 48 -1.52 4.39 15.56
CA CYS A 48 -0.29 4.85 14.94
C CYS A 48 -0.59 5.28 13.50
N LYS A 49 0.24 6.18 12.96
CA LYS A 49 0.06 6.70 11.60
C LYS A 49 0.33 5.62 10.54
N SER A 50 1.39 4.85 10.74
CA SER A 50 1.79 3.75 9.86
C SER A 50 2.19 2.51 10.65
N PHE A 51 2.33 1.37 9.96
CA PHE A 51 2.88 0.16 10.56
C PHE A 51 4.35 0.30 10.96
N GLU A 52 5.11 1.22 10.35
CA GLU A 52 6.46 1.55 10.83
C GLU A 52 6.39 2.19 12.22
N SER A 53 5.46 3.15 12.43
CA SER A 53 5.24 3.74 13.76
C SER A 53 4.73 2.74 14.79
N VAL A 54 4.02 1.68 14.38
CA VAL A 54 3.68 0.55 15.27
C VAL A 54 4.95 -0.21 15.66
N ARG A 55 5.83 -0.54 14.71
CA ARG A 55 7.12 -1.21 15.00
C ARG A 55 8.00 -0.38 15.92
N GLU A 56 8.11 0.93 15.70
CA GLU A 56 8.83 1.83 16.59
C GLU A 56 8.28 1.78 18.02
N HIS A 57 6.94 1.82 18.17
CA HIS A 57 6.29 1.69 19.48
C HIS A 57 6.58 0.36 20.17
N LEU A 58 6.62 -0.75 19.41
CA LEU A 58 6.92 -2.08 19.94
C LEU A 58 8.40 -2.27 20.33
N ASN A 59 9.30 -1.42 19.83
CA ASN A 59 10.73 -1.49 20.12
C ASN A 59 11.17 -0.62 21.31
N VAL A 60 10.35 0.35 21.73
CA VAL A 60 10.65 1.23 22.87
C VAL A 60 10.02 0.70 24.16
N PRO A 61 10.73 0.72 25.30
CA PRO A 61 10.13 0.51 26.62
C PRO A 61 9.08 1.60 26.87
N ASP A 62 7.85 1.21 27.24
CA ASP A 62 6.74 2.14 27.39
C ASP A 62 6.99 3.12 28.56
N HIS A 63 7.15 4.41 28.28
CA HIS A 63 7.30 5.44 29.31
C HIS A 63 5.95 6.04 29.79
N LEU A 64 4.83 5.67 29.17
CA LEU A 64 3.53 6.35 29.35
C LEU A 64 2.34 5.41 29.58
N PHE A 65 2.51 4.08 29.48
CA PHE A 65 1.44 3.10 29.68
C PHE A 65 1.92 1.92 30.54
N LYS A 66 1.00 1.29 31.30
CA LYS A 66 1.26 0.09 32.12
C LYS A 66 1.31 -1.20 31.28
N GLY A 67 1.72 -1.11 30.02
CA GLY A 67 1.75 -2.23 29.10
C GLY A 67 3.19 -2.53 28.74
N ASP A 68 3.62 -3.77 28.95
CA ASP A 68 4.91 -4.24 28.46
C ASP A 68 4.77 -4.64 26.97
N CYS A 69 4.41 -3.68 26.11
CA CYS A 69 4.12 -3.93 24.70
C CYS A 69 5.30 -4.60 24.00
N LYS A 70 6.53 -4.20 24.35
CA LYS A 70 7.76 -4.78 23.84
C LYS A 70 7.91 -6.24 24.24
N SER A 71 7.79 -6.56 25.53
CA SER A 71 7.93 -7.95 25.99
C SER A 71 6.83 -8.84 25.42
N ILE A 72 5.56 -8.40 25.52
CA ILE A 72 4.41 -9.15 25.02
C ILE A 72 4.55 -9.43 23.51
N PHE A 73 4.96 -8.44 22.72
CA PHE A 73 5.15 -8.63 21.29
C PHE A 73 6.37 -9.52 20.98
N SER A 74 7.43 -9.44 21.77
CA SER A 74 8.61 -10.31 21.59
C SER A 74 8.28 -11.78 21.83
N GLU A 75 7.37 -12.07 22.77
CA GLU A 75 6.95 -13.43 23.10
C GLU A 75 5.86 -13.97 22.16
N ARG A 76 4.92 -13.11 21.72
CA ARG A 76 3.67 -13.54 21.08
C ARG A 76 3.33 -12.81 19.78
N GLY A 77 4.18 -11.90 19.32
CA GLY A 77 3.95 -11.07 18.14
C GLY A 77 4.58 -11.62 16.88
N CYS A 78 3.87 -11.53 15.75
CA CYS A 78 4.46 -11.80 14.43
C CYS A 78 5.07 -10.53 13.84
N SER A 79 6.35 -10.56 13.46
CA SER A 79 7.06 -9.40 12.90
C SER A 79 6.58 -8.98 11.50
N LEU A 80 5.91 -9.86 10.76
CA LEU A 80 5.42 -9.62 9.39
C LEU A 80 4.03 -8.98 9.35
N CYS A 81 3.06 -9.51 10.11
CA CYS A 81 1.68 -9.01 10.14
C CYS A 81 1.36 -8.15 11.37
N LEU A 82 2.26 -8.10 12.36
CA LEU A 82 2.10 -7.37 13.63
C LEU A 82 0.94 -7.85 14.52
N GLN A 83 0.37 -9.03 14.23
CA GLN A 83 -0.64 -9.67 15.08
C GLN A 83 -0.03 -10.26 16.36
N ILE A 84 -0.78 -10.22 17.44
CA ILE A 84 -0.48 -10.88 18.72
C ILE A 84 -1.27 -12.18 18.79
N PHE A 85 -0.61 -13.26 19.21
CA PHE A 85 -1.20 -14.58 19.39
C PHE A 85 -1.38 -14.91 20.88
N ASP A 86 -2.21 -15.90 21.18
CA ASP A 86 -2.50 -16.29 22.56
C ASP A 86 -1.24 -16.81 23.27
N ASP A 87 -0.46 -17.64 22.56
CA ASP A 87 0.77 -18.26 23.03
C ASP A 87 1.82 -18.42 21.90
N ALA A 88 3.02 -18.87 22.28
CA ALA A 88 4.15 -19.06 21.37
C ALA A 88 3.92 -20.19 20.34
N THR A 89 3.10 -21.19 20.65
CA THR A 89 2.78 -22.30 19.73
C THR A 89 1.90 -21.81 18.60
N ALA A 90 0.87 -21.02 18.91
CA ALA A 90 0.02 -20.38 17.91
C ALA A 90 0.81 -19.42 17.02
N LEU A 91 1.74 -18.64 17.60
CA LEU A 91 2.66 -17.80 16.84
C LEU A 91 3.53 -18.63 15.88
N ALA A 92 4.15 -19.70 16.35
CA ALA A 92 5.01 -20.56 15.51
C ALA A 92 4.22 -21.18 14.34
N HIS A 93 3.00 -21.64 14.60
CA HIS A 93 2.12 -22.17 13.54
C HIS A 93 1.75 -21.09 12.51
N HIS A 94 1.48 -19.86 12.96
CA HIS A 94 1.18 -18.73 12.09
C HIS A 94 2.39 -18.29 11.26
N GLN A 95 3.60 -18.24 11.83
CA GLN A 95 4.81 -17.76 11.16
C GLN A 95 5.09 -18.54 9.86
N ASN A 96 4.87 -19.86 9.87
CA ASN A 96 5.03 -20.71 8.69
C ASN A 96 4.05 -20.36 7.54
N LYS A 97 2.89 -19.79 7.87
CA LYS A 97 1.87 -19.35 6.89
C LYS A 97 2.03 -17.87 6.50
N CYS A 98 2.59 -17.06 7.40
CA CYS A 98 2.75 -15.62 7.21
C CYS A 98 3.98 -15.26 6.38
N LEU A 99 5.02 -16.11 6.44
CA LEU A 99 6.21 -16.04 5.61
C LEU A 99 5.89 -16.54 4.20
N LEU A 100 5.91 -15.63 3.21
CA LEU A 100 5.73 -16.00 1.82
C LEU A 100 7.08 -16.31 1.16
N SER A 101 7.05 -17.22 0.18
CA SER A 101 8.22 -17.47 -0.68
C SER A 101 8.30 -16.43 -1.80
N PRO A 102 9.51 -16.05 -2.26
CA PRO A 102 9.64 -15.15 -3.40
C PRO A 102 8.95 -15.72 -4.66
N PRO A 103 8.43 -14.86 -5.56
CA PRO A 103 7.90 -15.31 -6.85
C PRO A 103 8.97 -16.10 -7.61
N LEU A 104 8.58 -17.20 -8.24
CA LEU A 104 9.49 -17.93 -9.12
C LEU A 104 9.63 -17.16 -10.43
N PRO A 105 10.84 -17.02 -11.00
CA PRO A 105 11.02 -16.41 -12.31
C PRO A 105 10.13 -17.08 -13.36
N LEU A 106 9.60 -16.30 -14.29
CA LEU A 106 8.80 -16.85 -15.39
C LEU A 106 9.65 -17.84 -16.20
N PRO A 107 9.12 -19.02 -16.57
CA PRO A 107 9.83 -19.92 -17.47
C PRO A 107 10.07 -19.23 -18.83
N LEU A 108 11.33 -19.13 -19.26
CA LEU A 108 11.68 -18.69 -20.62
C LEU A 108 11.46 -19.83 -21.64
N PRO A 109 10.95 -19.57 -22.86
CA PRO A 109 10.15 -18.44 -23.29
C PRO A 109 8.66 -18.78 -23.24
N LEU A 110 7.81 -17.80 -22.91
CA LEU A 110 6.41 -17.84 -23.28
C LEU A 110 6.32 -17.66 -24.82
N VAL A 111 6.74 -18.66 -25.60
CA VAL A 111 6.48 -18.72 -27.04
C VAL A 111 4.99 -18.97 -27.20
N ASN A 112 4.23 -17.88 -27.17
CA ASN A 112 3.04 -17.64 -27.96
C ASN A 112 2.45 -16.29 -27.51
N PRO A 113 2.52 -15.23 -28.34
CA PRO A 113 1.84 -13.95 -28.09
C PRO A 113 0.30 -14.05 -28.14
N THR A 114 -0.23 -15.27 -28.07
CA THR A 114 -1.60 -15.67 -28.36
C THR A 114 -2.16 -16.71 -27.39
N ARG A 115 -1.58 -16.91 -26.19
CA ARG A 115 -2.39 -17.47 -25.09
C ARG A 115 -3.41 -16.44 -24.66
N THR A 116 -4.44 -16.36 -25.51
CA THR A 116 -5.83 -16.05 -25.25
C THR A 116 -6.02 -14.86 -24.31
N LEU A 117 -6.57 -13.79 -24.89
CA LEU A 117 -7.78 -13.14 -24.37
C LEU A 117 -8.82 -14.22 -24.00
N GLY A 118 -8.51 -15.06 -23.01
CA GLY A 118 -9.44 -15.96 -22.39
C GLY A 118 -10.24 -15.02 -21.53
N VAL A 119 -11.46 -14.73 -22.01
CA VAL A 119 -12.59 -14.17 -21.27
C VAL A 119 -12.12 -13.57 -19.94
N VAL A 120 -11.91 -12.25 -19.89
CA VAL A 120 -11.65 -11.53 -18.64
C VAL A 120 -12.66 -12.08 -17.64
N ASN A 121 -12.15 -12.92 -16.73
CA ASN A 121 -13.01 -13.75 -15.90
C ASN A 121 -13.86 -12.75 -15.12
N SER A 122 -15.18 -12.89 -15.10
CA SER A 122 -16.12 -11.95 -14.46
C SER A 122 -15.95 -11.83 -12.93
N ARG A 123 -14.81 -12.30 -12.40
CA ARG A 123 -14.40 -12.33 -11.00
C ARG A 123 -13.11 -11.56 -10.70
N LEU A 124 -12.34 -11.12 -11.70
CA LEU A 124 -11.14 -10.32 -11.43
C LEU A 124 -11.58 -8.99 -10.79
N LYS A 125 -11.09 -8.69 -9.59
CA LYS A 125 -11.38 -7.40 -8.92
C LYS A 125 -10.19 -6.44 -8.99
N ALA A 126 -8.98 -6.97 -9.05
CA ALA A 126 -7.75 -6.20 -9.07
C ALA A 126 -6.72 -6.76 -10.06
N VAL A 127 -5.88 -5.87 -10.60
CA VAL A 127 -4.74 -6.19 -11.47
C VAL A 127 -3.55 -5.39 -10.95
N ALA A 128 -2.40 -6.04 -10.83
CA ALA A 128 -1.15 -5.35 -10.54
C ALA A 128 -0.43 -5.00 -11.84
N ILE A 129 0.25 -3.86 -11.86
CA ILE A 129 1.07 -3.38 -12.97
C ILE A 129 2.43 -2.94 -12.47
N ASP A 130 3.44 -3.18 -13.29
CA ASP A 130 4.78 -2.64 -13.14
C ASP A 130 5.42 -2.45 -14.51
N CYS A 131 6.15 -1.35 -14.69
CA CYS A 131 6.89 -1.03 -15.89
C CYS A 131 8.37 -0.86 -15.60
N GLU A 132 9.22 -1.40 -16.46
CA GLU A 132 10.63 -1.02 -16.51
C GLU A 132 10.82 0.15 -17.47
N MET A 133 11.63 1.11 -17.05
CA MET A 133 11.90 2.32 -17.82
C MET A 133 13.37 2.43 -18.21
N VAL A 134 13.61 2.96 -19.41
CA VAL A 134 14.93 3.37 -19.91
C VAL A 134 14.99 4.90 -20.05
N GLY A 135 16.18 5.47 -20.03
CA GLY A 135 16.43 6.88 -20.28
C GLY A 135 16.46 7.18 -21.77
N GLY A 136 15.65 8.15 -22.19
CA GLY A 136 15.63 8.68 -23.55
C GLY A 136 15.78 10.20 -23.60
N GLY A 137 15.79 10.72 -24.82
CA GLY A 137 16.14 12.12 -25.08
C GLY A 137 17.64 12.36 -25.03
N ASP A 138 18.06 13.58 -25.39
CA ASP A 138 19.48 13.90 -25.61
C ASP A 138 20.36 13.72 -24.35
N ASP A 139 19.77 13.85 -23.17
CA ASP A 139 20.44 13.74 -21.86
C ASP A 139 20.02 12.51 -21.02
N GLY A 140 19.13 11.66 -21.54
CA GLY A 140 18.63 10.47 -20.83
C GLY A 140 17.67 10.76 -19.67
N SER A 141 17.23 12.00 -19.50
CA SER A 141 16.35 12.42 -18.41
C SER A 141 14.89 11.99 -18.57
N ILE A 142 14.49 11.57 -19.77
CA ILE A 142 13.11 11.19 -20.08
C ILE A 142 12.94 9.69 -19.85
N ASP A 143 12.11 9.33 -18.87
CA ASP A 143 11.71 7.93 -18.68
C ASP A 143 10.81 7.46 -19.83
N LEU A 144 11.26 6.42 -20.54
CA LEU A 144 10.50 5.71 -21.57
C LEU A 144 10.17 4.30 -21.06
N CYS A 145 8.91 3.89 -21.17
CA CYS A 145 8.53 2.51 -20.88
C CYS A 145 9.23 1.57 -21.88
N ALA A 146 9.89 0.55 -21.35
CA ALA A 146 10.68 -0.43 -22.10
C ALA A 146 10.21 -1.86 -21.88
N SER A 147 9.66 -2.17 -20.70
CA SER A 147 8.96 -3.43 -20.42
C SER A 147 7.76 -3.17 -19.53
N ILE A 148 6.77 -4.05 -19.60
CA ILE A 148 5.56 -4.00 -18.79
C ILE A 148 5.14 -5.41 -18.41
N CYS A 149 4.60 -5.56 -17.20
CA CYS A 149 3.88 -6.75 -16.76
C CYS A 149 2.59 -6.37 -16.05
N LEU A 150 1.55 -7.18 -16.26
CA LEU A 150 0.30 -7.16 -15.53
C LEU A 150 0.02 -8.57 -15.02
N VAL A 151 -0.35 -8.68 -13.74
CA VAL A 151 -0.75 -9.95 -13.12
C VAL A 151 -2.12 -9.83 -12.45
N ASP A 152 -2.84 -10.96 -12.42
CA ASP A 152 -4.09 -11.08 -11.66
C ASP A 152 -3.84 -11.31 -10.16
N GLU A 153 -4.93 -11.45 -9.40
CA GLU A 153 -4.87 -11.72 -7.96
C GLU A 153 -4.34 -13.13 -7.62
N ASP A 154 -4.33 -14.04 -8.59
CA ASP A 154 -3.83 -15.41 -8.48
C ASP A 154 -2.37 -15.52 -8.97
N GLU A 155 -1.71 -14.37 -9.22
CA GLU A 155 -0.31 -14.27 -9.64
C GLU A 155 -0.04 -14.77 -11.07
N HIS A 156 -1.08 -14.95 -11.88
CA HIS A 156 -0.96 -15.28 -13.29
C HIS A 156 -0.68 -14.02 -14.12
N VAL A 157 0.23 -14.14 -15.08
CA VAL A 157 0.51 -13.07 -16.05
C VAL A 157 -0.67 -12.91 -17.00
N ILE A 158 -1.30 -11.74 -16.96
CA ILE A 158 -2.36 -11.34 -17.90
C ILE A 158 -1.73 -10.78 -19.18
N PHE A 159 -0.70 -9.95 -19.02
CA PHE A 159 -0.04 -9.29 -20.14
C PHE A 159 1.40 -8.96 -19.77
N SER A 160 2.35 -9.32 -20.63
CA SER A 160 3.74 -8.90 -20.48
C SER A 160 4.40 -8.77 -21.84
N THR A 161 5.12 -7.68 -22.07
CA THR A 161 5.80 -7.41 -23.34
C THR A 161 6.90 -6.37 -23.16
N HIS A 162 7.90 -6.40 -24.05
CA HIS A 162 8.75 -5.25 -24.28
C HIS A 162 8.00 -4.18 -25.06
N VAL A 163 8.43 -2.93 -24.90
CA VAL A 163 7.79 -1.75 -25.50
C VAL A 163 8.78 -1.02 -26.39
N GLN A 164 8.35 -0.70 -27.60
CA GLN A 164 9.15 0.06 -28.55
C GLN A 164 9.30 1.52 -28.07
N PRO A 165 10.55 1.99 -27.83
CA PRO A 165 10.81 3.35 -27.39
C PRO A 165 10.29 4.38 -28.40
N GLN A 166 9.67 5.46 -27.90
CA GLN A 166 9.11 6.54 -28.73
C GLN A 166 10.16 7.60 -29.10
N LEU A 167 11.31 7.58 -28.42
CA LEU A 167 12.46 8.44 -28.64
C LEU A 167 13.72 7.57 -28.62
N PRO A 168 14.86 8.05 -29.17
CA PRO A 168 16.14 7.37 -29.02
C PRO A 168 16.45 7.11 -27.53
N VAL A 169 16.87 5.88 -27.24
CA VAL A 169 17.31 5.47 -25.91
C VAL A 169 18.78 5.85 -25.77
N THR A 170 19.10 6.66 -24.76
CA THR A 170 20.46 7.10 -24.43
C THR A 170 21.02 6.38 -23.21
N ASP A 171 20.16 5.83 -22.35
CA ASP A 171 20.56 4.98 -21.23
C ASP A 171 19.56 3.82 -21.01
N TYR A 172 19.96 2.59 -21.33
CA TYR A 172 19.15 1.38 -21.10
C TYR A 172 19.02 0.99 -19.63
N ARG A 173 19.81 1.61 -18.73
CA ARG A 173 19.85 1.27 -17.31
C ARG A 173 20.11 -0.22 -17.09
N HIS A 174 20.99 -0.83 -17.92
CA HIS A 174 21.23 -2.28 -17.99
C HIS A 174 21.47 -2.96 -16.63
N LYS A 175 22.09 -2.27 -15.67
CA LYS A 175 22.33 -2.80 -14.32
C LYS A 175 21.05 -3.05 -13.53
N VAL A 176 20.00 -2.30 -13.84
CA VAL A 176 18.67 -2.39 -13.23
C VAL A 176 17.77 -3.23 -14.11
N THR A 177 17.54 -2.83 -15.36
CA THR A 177 16.52 -3.42 -16.23
C THR A 177 16.97 -4.72 -16.89
N GLY A 178 18.28 -4.86 -17.13
CA GLY A 178 18.84 -5.96 -17.91
C GLY A 178 18.53 -5.97 -19.40
N LEU A 179 17.79 -4.99 -19.91
CA LEU A 179 17.29 -4.90 -21.29
C LEU A 179 18.38 -4.49 -22.27
N THR A 180 18.34 -4.98 -23.50
CA THR A 180 19.26 -4.62 -24.59
C THR A 180 18.55 -3.86 -25.71
N GLU A 181 19.32 -3.25 -26.61
CA GLU A 181 18.78 -2.60 -27.81
C GLU A 181 18.01 -3.59 -28.70
N GLU A 182 18.48 -4.83 -28.79
CA GLU A 182 17.85 -5.90 -29.56
C GLU A 182 16.47 -6.26 -29.01
N ASP A 183 16.33 -6.32 -27.68
CA ASP A 183 15.05 -6.60 -27.01
C ASP A 183 13.99 -5.56 -27.35
N LEU A 184 14.37 -4.28 -27.45
CA LEU A 184 13.45 -3.16 -27.65
C LEU A 184 13.14 -2.89 -29.13
N LYS A 185 14.13 -3.01 -30.02
CA LYS A 185 13.94 -2.69 -31.46
C LYS A 185 13.25 -3.80 -32.24
N ASN A 186 13.63 -5.06 -31.98
CA ASN A 186 13.17 -6.18 -32.81
C ASN A 186 11.90 -6.85 -32.25
N ASN A 187 11.69 -6.77 -30.93
CA ASN A 187 10.64 -7.51 -30.23
C ASN A 187 9.65 -6.60 -29.46
N GLY A 188 9.82 -5.28 -29.52
CA GLY A 188 8.99 -4.32 -28.79
C GLY A 188 7.63 -4.07 -29.45
N MET A 189 6.56 -4.05 -28.64
CA MET A 189 5.23 -3.62 -29.07
C MET A 189 5.14 -2.08 -29.06
N ARG A 190 4.44 -1.47 -30.02
CA ARG A 190 4.27 -0.01 -30.02
C ARG A 190 3.53 0.44 -28.75
N LEU A 191 3.96 1.56 -28.17
CA LEU A 191 3.38 2.10 -26.94
C LEU A 191 1.86 2.30 -27.05
N GLN A 192 1.35 2.69 -28.22
CA GLN A 192 -0.08 2.83 -28.46
C GLN A 192 -0.83 1.49 -28.30
N ASP A 193 -0.32 0.43 -28.91
CA ASP A 193 -0.95 -0.90 -28.87
C ASP A 193 -0.89 -1.48 -27.43
N VAL A 194 0.22 -1.25 -26.72
CA VAL A 194 0.37 -1.57 -25.29
C VAL A 194 -0.68 -0.86 -24.45
N ARG A 195 -0.81 0.45 -24.65
CA ARG A 195 -1.77 1.30 -23.93
C ARG A 195 -3.22 0.85 -24.16
N GLU A 196 -3.57 0.54 -25.40
CA GLU A 196 -4.91 0.05 -25.76
C GLU A 196 -5.20 -1.31 -25.12
N LYS A 197 -4.23 -2.22 -25.09
CA LYS A 197 -4.35 -3.50 -24.37
C LYS A 197 -4.54 -3.32 -22.88
N VAL A 198 -3.74 -2.47 -22.24
CA VAL A 198 -3.88 -2.17 -20.79
C VAL A 198 -5.26 -1.60 -20.48
N LEU A 199 -5.73 -0.63 -21.24
CA LEU A 199 -7.08 -0.07 -21.06
C LEU A 199 -8.18 -1.11 -21.29
N THR A 200 -8.02 -1.97 -22.29
CA THR A 200 -8.96 -3.06 -22.56
C THR A 200 -9.06 -4.01 -21.37
N ILE A 201 -7.91 -4.36 -20.75
CA ILE A 201 -7.86 -5.19 -19.55
C ILE A 201 -8.54 -4.48 -18.37
N LEU A 202 -8.20 -3.21 -18.11
CA LEU A 202 -8.68 -2.49 -16.93
C LEU A 202 -10.14 -2.04 -16.99
N CYS A 203 -10.68 -1.84 -18.20
CA CYS A 203 -12.05 -1.38 -18.42
C CYS A 203 -12.97 -2.48 -18.95
N GLY A 204 -12.48 -3.70 -19.15
CA GLY A 204 -13.27 -4.81 -19.71
C GLY A 204 -13.83 -4.52 -21.12
N GLY A 205 -13.26 -3.57 -21.85
CA GLY A 205 -13.78 -3.11 -23.15
C GLY A 205 -15.02 -2.19 -23.08
N HIS A 206 -15.45 -1.77 -21.88
CA HIS A 206 -16.63 -0.92 -21.69
C HIS A 206 -16.25 0.54 -21.34
N ASN A 207 -16.93 1.49 -21.99
CA ASN A 207 -16.72 2.94 -21.77
C ASN A 207 -17.64 3.55 -20.68
N ASP A 208 -18.64 2.80 -20.22
CA ASP A 208 -19.66 3.25 -19.26
C ASP A 208 -19.21 3.17 -17.78
N GLY A 209 -18.04 2.60 -17.52
CA GLY A 209 -17.46 2.52 -16.17
C GLY A 209 -17.86 1.29 -15.37
N VAL A 210 -18.74 0.44 -15.90
CA VAL A 210 -19.14 -0.81 -15.24
C VAL A 210 -18.04 -1.86 -15.43
N GLY A 211 -17.67 -2.57 -14.35
CA GLY A 211 -16.68 -3.66 -14.42
C GLY A 211 -15.22 -3.23 -14.47
N ARG A 212 -14.89 -1.98 -14.11
CA ARG A 212 -13.49 -1.54 -14.01
C ARG A 212 -12.73 -2.24 -12.88
N LEU A 213 -11.50 -2.63 -13.18
CA LEU A 213 -10.61 -3.32 -12.24
C LEU A 213 -9.87 -2.33 -11.33
N LEU A 214 -9.59 -2.71 -10.09
CA LEU A 214 -8.65 -1.98 -9.26
C LEU A 214 -7.23 -2.14 -9.83
N LEU A 215 -6.50 -1.04 -9.94
CA LEU A 215 -5.11 -1.07 -10.39
C LEU A 215 -4.15 -0.93 -9.22
N VAL A 216 -3.35 -1.97 -9.00
CA VAL A 216 -2.40 -2.08 -7.90
C VAL A 216 -0.98 -1.83 -8.43
N GLY A 217 -0.16 -1.11 -7.68
CA GLY A 217 1.24 -0.89 -8.06
C GLY A 217 2.07 -0.22 -6.97
N HIS A 218 3.29 0.17 -7.32
CA HIS A 218 4.19 0.91 -6.45
C HIS A 218 4.64 2.20 -7.13
N ASP A 219 4.19 3.35 -6.61
CA ASP A 219 4.43 4.67 -7.22
C ASP A 219 3.94 4.76 -8.67
N LEU A 220 2.68 4.33 -8.86
CA LEU A 220 1.94 4.24 -10.14
C LEU A 220 1.98 5.51 -10.99
N ARG A 221 2.36 6.66 -10.41
CA ARG A 221 2.52 7.91 -11.16
C ARG A 221 3.57 7.75 -12.28
N HIS A 222 4.65 7.04 -12.02
CA HIS A 222 5.73 6.86 -12.99
C HIS A 222 5.27 5.95 -14.14
N ASP A 223 4.64 4.82 -13.85
CA ASP A 223 4.08 3.91 -14.85
C ASP A 223 3.06 4.61 -15.75
N MET A 224 2.09 5.30 -15.12
CA MET A 224 1.05 6.01 -15.85
C MET A 224 1.59 7.11 -16.76
N LYS A 225 2.60 7.84 -16.28
CA LYS A 225 3.27 8.88 -17.08
C LYS A 225 3.96 8.27 -18.30
N CYS A 226 4.70 7.17 -18.12
CA CYS A 226 5.43 6.51 -19.21
C CYS A 226 4.48 5.86 -20.22
N LEU A 227 3.37 5.29 -19.75
CA LEU A 227 2.33 4.71 -20.60
C LEU A 227 1.39 5.74 -21.22
N LYS A 228 1.49 7.01 -20.82
CA LYS A 228 0.57 8.10 -21.19
C LYS A 228 -0.89 7.71 -20.91
N LEU A 229 -1.12 7.12 -19.74
CA LEU A 229 -2.40 6.65 -19.26
C LEU A 229 -2.98 7.56 -18.18
N GLN A 230 -4.31 7.65 -18.17
CA GLN A 230 -5.07 8.24 -17.07
C GLN A 230 -6.07 7.21 -16.58
N TYR A 231 -6.15 7.04 -15.27
CA TYR A 231 -7.07 6.10 -14.64
C TYR A 231 -7.68 6.74 -13.38
N PRO A 232 -8.97 6.49 -13.06
CA PRO A 232 -9.62 7.14 -11.94
C PRO A 232 -8.88 6.90 -10.62
N SER A 233 -8.60 7.97 -9.89
CA SER A 233 -7.80 7.92 -8.65
C SER A 233 -8.39 7.00 -7.58
N HIS A 234 -9.72 6.91 -7.48
CA HIS A 234 -10.41 6.04 -6.53
C HIS A 234 -10.26 4.54 -6.83
N LEU A 235 -9.84 4.17 -8.05
CA LEU A 235 -9.55 2.79 -8.45
C LEU A 235 -8.06 2.42 -8.32
N LEU A 236 -7.20 3.37 -7.94
CA LEU A 236 -5.78 3.14 -7.75
C LEU A 236 -5.48 2.60 -6.34
N ARG A 237 -4.58 1.63 -6.26
CA ARG A 237 -4.06 1.03 -5.04
C ARG A 237 -2.53 1.10 -5.08
N ASP A 238 -2.03 2.32 -4.82
CA ASP A 238 -0.61 2.65 -4.87
C ASP A 238 0.04 2.40 -3.50
N THR A 239 0.86 1.35 -3.41
CA THR A 239 1.56 0.96 -2.17
C THR A 239 2.55 2.03 -1.67
N ALA A 240 3.05 2.92 -2.55
CA ALA A 240 3.95 4.01 -2.15
C ALA A 240 3.20 5.18 -1.49
N LYS A 241 1.90 5.31 -1.74
CA LYS A 241 1.03 6.39 -1.21
C LYS A 241 0.06 5.93 -0.14
N TYR A 242 -0.05 4.63 0.10
CA TYR A 242 -0.93 4.09 1.12
C TYR A 242 -0.37 4.35 2.51
N VAL A 243 -0.94 5.32 3.22
CA VAL A 243 -0.47 5.83 4.53
C VAL A 243 -0.02 4.73 5.50
N PRO A 244 -0.76 3.61 5.69
CA PRO A 244 -0.32 2.52 6.55
C PRO A 244 1.05 1.91 6.22
N LEU A 245 1.45 1.91 4.94
CA LEU A 245 2.71 1.37 4.45
C LEU A 245 3.84 2.40 4.36
N MET A 246 3.53 3.69 4.54
CA MET A 246 4.53 4.75 4.48
C MET A 246 5.41 4.78 5.73
N LYS A 247 6.49 5.55 5.63
CA LYS A 247 7.35 5.84 6.79
C LYS A 247 6.60 6.62 7.86
N THR A 248 7.15 6.66 9.08
CA THR A 248 6.61 7.48 10.18
C THR A 248 6.52 8.98 9.81
N ASN A 249 7.42 9.47 8.94
CA ASN A 249 7.40 10.83 8.40
C ASN A 249 6.53 11.00 7.14
N LEU A 250 5.73 10.00 6.76
CA LEU A 250 4.88 9.98 5.57
C LEU A 250 5.64 10.10 4.24
N VAL A 251 6.90 9.68 4.22
CA VAL A 251 7.64 9.43 2.96
C VAL A 251 7.41 7.99 2.53
N SER A 252 7.41 7.73 1.21
CA SER A 252 7.28 6.38 0.68
C SER A 252 8.41 5.46 1.18
N GLN A 253 8.06 4.19 1.38
CA GLN A 253 9.04 3.11 1.55
C GLN A 253 9.35 2.52 0.17
N SER A 254 10.54 1.96 -0.02
CA SER A 254 10.83 1.21 -1.24
C SER A 254 10.09 -0.13 -1.26
N LEU A 255 9.76 -0.62 -2.44
CA LEU A 255 9.16 -1.96 -2.59
C LEU A 255 10.03 -3.05 -1.94
N LYS A 256 11.36 -2.99 -2.09
CA LYS A 256 12.31 -3.89 -1.41
C LYS A 256 12.12 -3.93 0.11
N TYR A 257 11.87 -2.77 0.74
CA TYR A 257 11.63 -2.72 2.18
C TYR A 257 10.27 -3.31 2.53
N LEU A 258 9.23 -2.97 1.76
CA LEU A 258 7.87 -3.45 2.00
C LEU A 258 7.78 -4.97 1.87
N THR A 259 8.30 -5.56 0.80
CA THR A 259 8.30 -7.02 0.61
C THR A 259 9.03 -7.74 1.74
N ARG A 260 10.24 -7.28 2.08
CA ARG A 260 11.01 -7.84 3.19
C ARG A 260 10.28 -7.75 4.52
N SER A 261 9.67 -6.60 4.82
CA SER A 261 9.12 -6.31 6.14
C SER A 261 7.72 -6.88 6.38
N TYR A 262 6.93 -7.10 5.31
CA TYR A 262 5.53 -7.53 5.41
C TYR A 262 5.25 -8.90 4.77
N LEU A 263 6.05 -9.32 3.79
CA LEU A 263 5.90 -10.61 3.12
C LEU A 263 7.00 -11.62 3.49
N GLY A 264 8.16 -11.13 3.92
CA GLY A 264 9.25 -11.94 4.48
C GLY A 264 10.27 -12.47 3.48
N TYR A 265 10.21 -12.02 2.22
CA TYR A 265 11.21 -12.35 1.19
C TYR A 265 11.85 -11.08 0.60
N LYS A 266 12.98 -11.25 -0.08
CA LYS A 266 13.68 -10.18 -0.80
C LYS A 266 13.32 -10.27 -2.29
N ILE A 267 13.27 -9.12 -2.93
CA ILE A 267 13.10 -8.97 -4.38
C ILE A 267 14.25 -8.17 -4.96
N GLN A 268 14.31 -8.08 -6.29
CA GLN A 268 15.25 -7.25 -7.02
C GLN A 268 16.69 -7.61 -6.60
N CYS A 269 16.93 -8.92 -6.45
CA CYS A 269 18.21 -9.54 -6.10
C CYS A 269 19.02 -9.79 -7.38
N GLY A 270 19.36 -8.71 -8.08
CA GLY A 270 19.95 -8.75 -9.42
C GLY A 270 19.32 -7.69 -10.29
N LYS A 271 18.99 -8.07 -11.52
CA LYS A 271 18.15 -7.26 -12.41
C LYS A 271 16.72 -7.23 -11.87
N HIS A 272 16.00 -6.17 -12.15
CA HIS A 272 14.60 -6.06 -11.85
C HIS A 272 13.81 -6.82 -12.92
N GLU A 273 12.82 -7.60 -12.47
CA GLU A 273 11.88 -8.27 -13.34
C GLU A 273 10.47 -7.74 -13.03
N PRO A 274 9.77 -7.14 -14.00
CA PRO A 274 8.44 -6.57 -13.77
C PRO A 274 7.45 -7.54 -13.12
N TYR A 275 7.58 -8.84 -13.42
CA TYR A 275 6.75 -9.90 -12.84
C TYR A 275 6.94 -10.02 -11.32
N GLU A 276 8.19 -10.01 -10.85
CA GLU A 276 8.52 -10.11 -9.43
C GLU A 276 7.90 -8.95 -8.63
N ASP A 277 7.98 -7.75 -9.19
CA ASP A 277 7.44 -6.53 -8.60
C ASP A 277 5.91 -6.51 -8.63
N CYS A 278 5.30 -6.89 -9.75
CA CYS A 278 3.85 -7.09 -9.91
C CYS A 278 3.25 -8.03 -8.87
N VAL A 279 3.83 -9.23 -8.73
CA VAL A 279 3.37 -10.21 -7.74
C VAL A 279 3.55 -9.68 -6.32
N SER A 280 4.64 -8.97 -6.08
CA SER A 280 4.94 -8.40 -4.77
C SER A 280 3.96 -7.31 -4.34
N VAL A 281 3.61 -6.36 -5.23
CA VAL A 281 2.60 -5.35 -4.93
C VAL A 281 1.21 -5.96 -4.79
N MET A 282 0.87 -6.99 -5.57
CA MET A 282 -0.39 -7.72 -5.45
C MET A 282 -0.50 -8.43 -4.09
N ARG A 283 0.56 -9.11 -3.64
CA ARG A 283 0.62 -9.75 -2.33
C ARG A 283 0.52 -8.74 -1.18
N LEU A 284 1.19 -7.59 -1.28
CA LEU A 284 1.04 -6.48 -0.33
C LEU A 284 -0.41 -5.99 -0.29
N TYR A 285 -1.01 -5.75 -1.45
CA TYR A 285 -2.41 -5.33 -1.57
C TYR A 285 -3.36 -6.32 -0.89
N LYS A 286 -3.27 -7.61 -1.22
CA LYS A 286 -4.09 -8.67 -0.60
C LYS A 286 -3.89 -8.68 0.92
N LYS A 287 -2.65 -8.58 1.41
CA LYS A 287 -2.34 -8.53 2.85
C LYS A 287 -3.00 -7.33 3.55
N MET A 288 -3.05 -6.15 2.93
CA MET A 288 -3.72 -4.97 3.49
C MET A 288 -5.25 -5.04 3.36
N ARG A 289 -5.75 -5.58 2.25
CA ARG A 289 -7.17 -5.81 2.00
C ARG A 289 -7.76 -6.82 2.98
N ASP A 290 -7.00 -7.85 3.33
CA ASP A 290 -7.48 -8.94 4.18
C ASP A 290 -7.39 -8.59 5.67
N GLN A 291 -6.98 -7.36 6.03
CA GLN A 291 -7.03 -6.87 7.41
C GLN A 291 -8.47 -6.77 7.91
N GLU A 292 -8.68 -7.27 9.13
CA GLU A 292 -9.97 -7.24 9.80
C GLU A 292 -10.08 -6.00 10.67
N HIS A 293 -10.82 -5.02 10.17
CA HIS A 293 -11.26 -3.87 10.94
C HIS A 293 -12.70 -4.11 11.42
N GLY A 294 -13.03 -3.61 12.62
CA GLY A 294 -14.43 -3.61 13.08
C GLY A 294 -15.33 -2.82 12.14
N LYS A 295 -16.65 -3.06 12.19
CA LYS A 295 -17.61 -2.30 11.39
C LYS A 295 -17.66 -0.85 11.89
N ALA A 296 -17.28 0.11 11.05
CA ALA A 296 -17.51 1.52 11.32
C ALA A 296 -18.96 1.88 10.92
N GLU A 297 -19.67 2.62 11.78
CA GLU A 297 -21.06 3.03 11.53
C GLU A 297 -21.16 4.22 10.55
N LYS A 298 -20.05 4.95 10.32
CA LYS A 298 -19.96 6.09 9.40
C LYS A 298 -18.60 6.06 8.68
N GLU A 299 -18.62 5.81 7.37
CA GLU A 299 -17.41 5.69 6.55
C GLU A 299 -17.19 6.91 5.62
N GLU A 300 -18.20 7.77 5.44
CA GLU A 300 -18.16 8.91 4.52
C GLU A 300 -18.73 10.20 5.17
N GLY A 301 -18.06 11.33 4.93
CA GLY A 301 -18.44 12.68 5.40
C GLY A 301 -17.25 13.53 5.85
N ASP A 302 -17.49 14.82 6.10
CA ASP A 302 -16.47 15.80 6.54
C ASP A 302 -15.93 15.56 7.97
N GLY A 303 -16.32 14.46 8.60
CA GLY A 303 -15.87 14.04 9.93
C GLY A 303 -16.09 15.13 10.98
N LEU A 304 -15.05 15.45 11.75
CA LEU A 304 -15.10 16.50 12.76
C LEU A 304 -15.08 17.92 12.17
N ASN A 305 -14.75 18.10 10.88
CA ASN A 305 -14.64 19.43 10.28
C ASN A 305 -16.00 20.10 10.06
N SER A 306 -17.09 19.34 10.02
CA SER A 306 -18.46 19.88 9.91
C SER A 306 -18.99 20.47 11.23
N TRP A 307 -18.26 20.32 12.34
CA TRP A 307 -18.72 20.71 13.68
C TRP A 307 -18.06 22.01 14.14
N LYS A 308 -18.81 22.82 14.91
CA LYS A 308 -18.23 24.02 15.55
C LYS A 308 -17.30 23.60 16.69
N GLN A 309 -16.21 24.35 16.85
CA GLN A 309 -15.22 24.13 17.90
C GLN A 309 -15.84 24.05 19.30
N SER A 310 -16.79 24.94 19.61
CA SER A 310 -17.50 25.00 20.90
C SER A 310 -18.30 23.73 21.22
N ASP A 311 -18.77 23.03 20.20
CA ASP A 311 -19.59 21.83 20.36
C ASP A 311 -18.69 20.60 20.56
N LEU A 312 -17.60 20.53 19.79
CA LEU A 312 -16.57 19.49 19.94
C LEU A 312 -15.87 19.52 21.31
N GLU A 313 -15.70 20.70 21.91
CA GLU A 313 -15.09 20.83 23.24
C GLU A 313 -15.97 20.27 24.36
N LYS A 314 -17.30 20.27 24.16
CA LYS A 314 -18.29 19.72 25.10
C LYS A 314 -18.43 18.19 24.99
N MET A 315 -18.08 17.60 23.84
CA MET A 315 -18.13 16.16 23.63
C MET A 315 -17.16 15.41 24.55
N LYS A 316 -17.43 14.13 24.79
CA LYS A 316 -16.44 13.24 25.42
C LYS A 316 -15.36 12.82 24.41
N PRO A 317 -14.13 12.50 24.85
CA PRO A 317 -13.08 12.00 23.95
C PRO A 317 -13.49 10.79 23.10
N GLU A 318 -14.33 9.90 23.64
CA GLU A 318 -14.87 8.74 22.94
C GLU A 318 -15.83 9.14 21.80
N GLU A 319 -16.67 10.16 22.04
CA GLU A 319 -17.56 10.73 21.03
C GLU A 319 -16.77 11.43 19.92
N LEU A 320 -15.69 12.14 20.26
CA LEU A 320 -14.78 12.72 19.27
C LEU A 320 -14.15 11.66 18.38
N TYR A 321 -13.75 10.52 18.96
CA TYR A 321 -13.20 9.41 18.19
C TYR A 321 -14.25 8.77 17.29
N HIS A 322 -15.46 8.52 17.81
CA HIS A 322 -16.55 7.93 17.03
C HIS A 322 -16.99 8.79 15.84
N ASN A 323 -16.90 10.12 15.95
CA ASN A 323 -17.22 11.06 14.87
C ASN A 323 -16.01 11.42 13.98
N SER A 324 -14.84 10.84 14.23
CA SER A 324 -13.65 11.05 13.40
C SER A 324 -13.64 10.09 12.21
N THR A 325 -13.20 10.58 11.04
CA THR A 325 -13.11 9.84 9.79
C THR A 325 -11.65 9.64 9.38
N SER A 326 -11.38 8.58 8.62
CA SER A 326 -10.04 8.28 8.11
C SER A 326 -9.60 9.29 7.05
N GLU A 327 -8.32 9.65 7.03
CA GLU A 327 -7.71 10.49 5.98
C GLU A 327 -7.43 9.73 4.68
N TYR A 328 -7.52 8.39 4.72
CA TYR A 328 -7.29 7.53 3.57
C TYR A 328 -8.35 6.44 3.48
N ARG A 329 -8.60 5.95 2.27
CA ARG A 329 -9.50 4.83 2.02
C ARG A 329 -8.79 3.51 2.33
N CYS A 330 -9.24 2.82 3.38
CA CYS A 330 -8.65 1.54 3.77
C CYS A 330 -8.94 0.45 2.73
N TRP A 331 -7.94 -0.37 2.39
CA TRP A 331 -8.09 -1.39 1.34
C TRP A 331 -8.96 -2.57 1.79
N CYS A 332 -9.20 -2.74 3.09
CA CYS A 332 -10.18 -3.73 3.57
C CYS A 332 -11.61 -3.49 3.04
N LEU A 333 -11.91 -2.25 2.63
CA LEU A 333 -13.19 -1.89 2.03
C LEU A 333 -13.36 -2.41 0.60
N ASP A 334 -12.30 -2.92 -0.03
CA ASP A 334 -12.37 -3.55 -1.36
C ASP A 334 -12.90 -4.98 -1.34
N ARG A 335 -13.05 -5.59 -0.16
CA ARG A 335 -13.65 -6.93 -0.02
C ARG A 335 -15.15 -6.94 -0.35
N ARG A 336 -15.80 -5.78 -0.22
CA ARG A 336 -17.26 -5.62 -0.34
C ARG A 336 -17.77 -5.82 -1.76
#